data_AF-A0A2S8F4U2-F1
#
_entry.id   AF-A0A2S8F4U2-F1
#
_cell.length_a   1.000
_cell.length_b   1.000
_cell.length_c   1.000
_cell.angle_alpha   90.00
_cell.angle_beta   90.00
_cell.angle_gamma   90.00
#
_symmetry.space_group_name_H-M   'P 1'
#
loop_
_entity.id
_entity.type
_entity.pdbx_description
1 polymer ?
#
loop_
_entity_poly.entity_id
_entity_poly.type
_entity_poly.pdbx_seq_one_letter_code
_entity_poly.pdbx_strand_id
1 'polypeptide(L)'
;METSLHKALKEHYAGKKAETEVRLGRYIIDAVARGQLIEVQWSGLAAIRDKIRELCDSHKVRVVKPIVARKKVVRRDRKGGEIVSARYSPKRGDVFSVFEELVHFTNVFPHANLTLEIPLIEIEEIRYPGHGKRRRRRENDFVVEDQTLTEIVSSHRFRKASDLLKLLPRSLPRQFHTGLLAEKLERPRWIAQKMVYTLRKTGALGIVGKEGNSILYQKTSRRAA
;
A
#
# COMPACT_ATOMS: atom_id res chain seq x y z
N MET A 1 -15.46 11.46 -5.57
CA MET A 1 -14.78 12.76 -5.67
C MET A 1 -13.32 12.50 -5.38
N GLU A 2 -12.45 12.92 -6.28
CA GLU A 2 -11.00 12.84 -6.08
C GLU A 2 -10.61 13.73 -4.89
N THR A 3 -9.75 13.24 -4.00
CA THR A 3 -9.23 14.04 -2.88
C THR A 3 -8.02 14.85 -3.33
N SER A 4 -7.72 15.96 -2.65
CA SER A 4 -6.52 16.76 -2.95
C SER A 4 -5.24 15.92 -2.87
N LEU A 5 -5.20 14.95 -1.95
CA LEU A 5 -4.13 13.97 -1.82
C LEU A 5 -3.98 13.08 -3.06
N HIS A 6 -5.09 12.54 -3.60
CA HIS A 6 -5.01 11.69 -4.79
C HIS A 6 -4.49 12.49 -5.99
N LYS A 7 -5.01 13.71 -6.18
CA LYS A 7 -4.55 14.63 -7.21
C LYS A 7 -3.06 14.97 -7.07
N ALA A 8 -2.60 15.36 -5.88
CA ALA A 8 -1.20 15.69 -5.63
C ALA A 8 -0.24 14.52 -5.91
N LEU A 9 -0.66 13.30 -5.56
CA LEU A 9 0.12 12.10 -5.87
C LEU A 9 0.15 11.80 -7.38
N LYS A 10 -0.97 11.95 -8.09
CA LYS A 10 -1.00 11.80 -9.56
C LYS A 10 -0.05 12.80 -10.21
N GLU A 11 -0.14 14.07 -9.85
CA GLU A 11 0.72 15.14 -10.38
C GLU A 11 2.20 14.85 -10.11
N HIS A 12 2.54 14.43 -8.89
CA HIS A 12 3.90 14.05 -8.51
C HIS A 12 4.45 12.91 -9.39
N TYR A 13 3.65 11.87 -9.62
CA TYR A 13 4.09 10.68 -10.35
C TYR A 13 3.98 10.80 -11.87
N ALA A 14 3.06 11.60 -12.39
CA ALA A 14 2.97 11.95 -13.80
C ALA A 14 4.24 12.69 -14.25
N GLY A 15 4.67 13.68 -13.47
CA GLY A 15 5.78 14.55 -13.83
C GLY A 15 5.43 15.54 -14.95
N LYS A 16 6.36 16.45 -15.27
CA LYS A 16 6.09 17.66 -16.08
C LYS A 16 5.67 17.45 -17.54
N LYS A 17 5.77 16.23 -18.08
CA LYS A 17 5.50 15.93 -19.51
C LYS A 17 4.60 14.70 -19.70
N ALA A 18 3.91 14.26 -18.65
CA ALA A 18 3.02 13.12 -18.77
C ALA A 18 1.63 13.54 -19.24
N GLU A 19 1.03 12.69 -20.06
CA GLU A 19 -0.39 12.74 -20.31
C GLU A 19 -1.11 12.18 -19.08
N THR A 20 -2.03 12.95 -18.52
CA THR A 20 -2.85 12.55 -17.36
C THR A 20 -4.24 12.14 -17.82
N GLU A 21 -4.87 11.21 -17.11
CA GLU A 21 -6.25 10.73 -17.39
C GLU A 21 -6.42 10.17 -18.82
N VAL A 22 -5.45 9.38 -19.28
CA VAL A 22 -5.43 8.81 -20.63
C VAL A 22 -6.42 7.67 -20.73
N ARG A 23 -7.34 7.73 -21.71
CA ARG A 23 -8.23 6.62 -22.01
C ARG A 23 -7.50 5.55 -22.80
N LEU A 24 -7.42 4.35 -22.23
CA LEU A 24 -6.85 3.16 -22.88
C LEU A 24 -7.90 2.05 -22.90
N GLY A 25 -8.54 1.89 -24.07
CA GLY A 25 -9.69 1.00 -24.23
C GLY A 25 -10.84 1.38 -23.28
N ARG A 26 -11.17 0.47 -22.35
CA ARG A 26 -12.20 0.67 -21.32
C ARG A 26 -11.71 1.32 -20.03
N TYR A 27 -10.40 1.52 -19.89
CA TYR A 27 -9.80 2.07 -18.67
C TYR A 27 -9.42 3.53 -18.85
N ILE A 28 -9.50 4.26 -17.74
CA ILE A 28 -8.85 5.57 -17.60
C ILE A 28 -7.59 5.34 -16.80
N ILE A 29 -6.45 5.76 -17.34
CA ILE A 29 -5.13 5.65 -16.73
C ILE A 29 -4.75 6.97 -16.08
N ASP A 30 -4.32 6.94 -14.81
CA ASP A 30 -3.98 8.16 -14.08
C ASP A 30 -2.90 8.99 -14.80
N ALA A 31 -1.81 8.34 -15.25
CA ALA A 31 -0.80 9.00 -16.07
C ALA A 31 -0.04 8.04 -16.98
N VAL A 32 0.48 8.56 -18.10
CA VAL A 32 1.43 7.87 -18.98
C VAL A 32 2.74 8.65 -18.99
N ALA A 33 3.82 8.01 -18.53
CA ALA A 33 5.13 8.63 -18.48
C ALA A 33 6.19 7.66 -19.02
N ARG A 34 6.95 8.11 -20.03
CA ARG A 34 8.06 7.34 -20.64
C ARG A 34 7.65 5.93 -21.10
N GLY A 35 6.46 5.80 -21.70
CA GLY A 35 5.92 4.52 -22.16
C GLY A 35 5.51 3.54 -21.04
N GLN A 36 5.39 4.02 -19.80
CA GLN A 36 4.87 3.26 -18.66
C GLN A 36 3.54 3.87 -18.22
N LEU A 37 2.54 3.01 -18.03
CA LEU A 37 1.27 3.36 -17.40
C LEU A 37 1.49 3.50 -15.90
N ILE A 38 0.98 4.57 -15.29
CA ILE A 38 1.09 4.83 -13.86
C ILE A 38 -0.31 4.89 -13.28
N GLU A 39 -0.51 4.16 -12.18
CA GLU A 39 -1.76 4.12 -11.43
C GLU A 39 -1.55 4.43 -9.96
N VAL A 40 -2.14 5.51 -9.48
CA VAL A 40 -2.09 5.91 -8.08
C VAL A 40 -3.33 5.39 -7.38
N GLN A 41 -3.14 4.34 -6.57
CA GLN A 41 -4.24 3.63 -5.93
C GLN A 41 -4.37 4.00 -4.45
N TRP A 42 -5.28 4.93 -4.16
CA TRP A 42 -5.61 5.30 -2.78
C TRP A 42 -6.44 4.22 -2.07
N SER A 43 -7.46 3.68 -2.75
CA SER A 43 -8.31 2.60 -2.22
C SER A 43 -7.59 1.24 -2.22
N GLY A 44 -8.26 0.14 -1.87
CA GLY A 44 -7.61 -1.16 -1.79
C GLY A 44 -7.04 -1.65 -3.12
N LEU A 45 -5.94 -2.42 -3.10
CA LEU A 45 -5.33 -2.99 -4.32
C LEU A 45 -6.26 -3.99 -5.03
N ALA A 46 -7.13 -4.65 -4.26
CA ALA A 46 -8.12 -5.58 -4.80
C ALA A 46 -9.03 -4.92 -5.87
N ALA A 47 -9.34 -3.63 -5.72
CA ALA A 47 -10.25 -2.90 -6.61
C ALA A 47 -9.69 -2.70 -8.03
N ILE A 48 -8.37 -2.69 -8.19
CA ILE A 48 -7.71 -2.52 -9.49
C ILE A 48 -7.08 -3.81 -10.02
N ARG A 49 -7.24 -4.93 -9.32
CA ARG A 49 -6.56 -6.19 -9.62
C ARG A 49 -6.75 -6.65 -11.06
N ASP A 50 -7.99 -6.70 -11.52
CA ASP A 50 -8.29 -7.23 -12.86
C ASP A 50 -7.88 -6.23 -13.96
N LYS A 51 -8.02 -4.92 -13.71
CA LYS A 51 -7.47 -3.85 -14.55
C LYS A 51 -5.95 -4.00 -14.72
N ILE A 52 -5.21 -4.13 -13.62
CA ILE A 52 -3.75 -4.22 -13.68
C ILE A 52 -3.30 -5.52 -14.34
N ARG A 53 -4.00 -6.64 -14.12
CA ARG A 53 -3.71 -7.90 -14.82
C ARG A 53 -3.79 -7.71 -16.34
N GLU A 54 -4.92 -7.21 -16.84
CA GLU A 54 -5.15 -7.01 -18.28
C GLU A 54 -4.16 -6.01 -18.89
N LEU A 55 -3.87 -4.91 -18.21
CA LEU A 55 -2.90 -3.94 -18.69
C LEU A 55 -1.48 -4.51 -18.77
N CYS A 56 -1.12 -5.39 -17.83
CA CYS A 56 0.20 -6.01 -17.79
C CYS A 56 0.48 -6.95 -18.97
N ASP A 57 -0.55 -7.44 -19.67
CA ASP A 57 -0.41 -8.33 -20.83
C ASP A 57 0.30 -7.64 -22.00
N SER A 58 0.16 -6.32 -22.12
CA SER A 58 0.69 -5.54 -23.25
C SER A 58 1.47 -4.27 -22.86
N HIS A 59 1.39 -3.84 -21.59
CA HIS A 59 1.97 -2.57 -21.16
C HIS A 59 2.81 -2.72 -19.90
N LYS A 60 3.85 -1.89 -19.78
CA LYS A 60 4.55 -1.68 -18.51
C LYS A 60 3.66 -0.84 -17.60
N VAL A 61 3.39 -1.35 -16.40
CA VAL A 61 2.51 -0.71 -15.42
C VAL A 61 3.26 -0.45 -14.13
N ARG A 62 3.08 0.75 -13.56
CA ARG A 62 3.50 1.10 -12.21
C ARG A 62 2.26 1.35 -11.36
N VAL A 63 2.05 0.51 -10.36
CA VAL A 63 1.05 0.77 -9.32
C VAL A 63 1.74 1.48 -8.16
N VAL A 64 1.29 2.69 -7.86
CA VAL A 64 1.68 3.44 -6.67
C VAL A 64 0.61 3.21 -5.61
N LYS A 65 0.97 2.57 -4.50
CA LYS A 65 0.08 2.33 -3.36
C LYS A 65 0.65 3.03 -2.12
N PRO A 66 0.21 4.27 -1.85
CA PRO A 66 0.72 5.03 -0.71
C PRO A 66 0.32 4.41 0.62
N ILE A 67 1.19 4.55 1.61
CA ILE A 67 0.92 4.22 3.01
C ILE A 67 1.12 5.48 3.85
N VAL A 68 0.11 5.82 4.65
CA VAL A 68 0.17 6.96 5.56
C VAL A 68 1.09 6.61 6.73
N ALA A 69 2.34 7.07 6.69
CA ALA A 69 3.29 6.92 7.78
C ALA A 69 2.87 7.78 8.98
N ARG A 70 2.45 9.01 8.71
CA ARG A 70 2.02 9.97 9.72
C ARG A 70 0.85 10.80 9.21
N LYS A 71 -0.04 11.16 10.14
CA LYS A 71 -1.20 11.99 9.84
C LYS A 71 -1.34 13.10 10.86
N LYS A 72 -1.36 14.35 10.39
CA LYS A 72 -1.81 15.51 11.17
C LYS A 72 -3.32 15.63 11.00
N VAL A 73 -4.03 15.73 12.10
CA VAL A 73 -5.48 15.84 12.16
C VAL A 73 -5.84 17.26 12.54
N VAL A 74 -6.46 17.98 11.62
CA VAL A 74 -6.93 19.35 11.80
C VAL A 74 -8.45 19.31 11.95
N ARG A 75 -8.95 19.82 13.07
CA ARG A 75 -10.39 19.90 13.36
C ARG A 75 -10.88 21.32 13.16
N ARG A 76 -11.95 21.46 12.40
CA ARG A 76 -12.78 22.67 12.36
C ARG A 76 -13.98 22.54 13.30
N ASP A 77 -14.53 23.66 13.77
CA ASP A 77 -15.77 23.71 14.57
C ASP A 77 -17.01 23.26 13.75
N ARG A 78 -17.04 23.61 12.46
CA ARG A 78 -18.05 23.24 11.47
C ARG A 78 -17.42 23.14 10.08
N LYS A 79 -18.19 22.69 9.09
CA LYS A 79 -17.75 22.66 7.69
C LYS A 79 -17.33 24.06 7.24
N GLY A 80 -16.12 24.21 6.72
CA GLY A 80 -15.54 25.50 6.34
C GLY A 80 -15.30 26.52 7.47
N GLY A 81 -15.51 26.14 8.75
CA GLY A 81 -15.33 27.03 9.90
C GLY A 81 -13.88 27.13 10.40
N GLU A 82 -13.68 27.68 11.59
CA GLU A 82 -12.34 27.93 12.14
C GLU A 82 -11.64 26.66 12.63
N ILE A 83 -10.31 26.64 12.59
CA ILE A 83 -9.52 25.54 13.13
C ILE A 83 -9.53 25.63 14.66
N VAL A 84 -10.11 24.61 15.31
CA VAL A 84 -10.19 24.53 16.78
C VAL A 84 -9.08 23.68 17.40
N SER A 85 -8.47 22.77 16.63
CA SER A 85 -7.29 22.02 17.08
C SER A 85 -6.54 21.40 15.92
N ALA A 86 -5.23 21.24 16.09
CA ALA A 86 -4.37 20.49 15.20
C ALA A 86 -3.43 19.61 16.02
N ARG A 87 -3.41 18.31 15.72
CA ARG A 87 -2.49 17.38 16.39
C ARG A 87 -2.11 16.22 15.49
N TYR A 88 -0.97 15.59 15.76
CA TYR A 88 -0.65 14.33 15.12
C TYR A 88 -1.53 13.18 15.67
N SER A 89 -1.97 12.31 14.76
CA SER A 89 -2.58 11.04 15.12
C SER A 89 -1.54 10.14 15.80
N PRO A 90 -1.91 9.37 16.85
CA PRO A 90 -1.03 8.35 17.41
C PRO A 90 -0.83 7.18 16.45
N LYS A 91 -1.73 6.98 15.47
CA LYS A 91 -1.57 5.92 14.46
C LYS A 91 -0.38 6.23 13.56
N ARG A 92 0.45 5.22 13.35
CA ARG A 92 1.60 5.23 12.44
C ARG A 92 1.48 4.06 11.48
N GLY A 93 1.68 4.32 10.20
CA GLY A 93 1.84 3.30 9.18
C GLY A 93 3.31 3.03 8.93
N ASP A 94 3.61 1.86 8.40
CA ASP A 94 4.93 1.51 7.91
C ASP A 94 4.83 0.66 6.64
N VAL A 95 5.97 0.35 6.04
CA VAL A 95 6.01 -0.45 4.82
C VAL A 95 5.35 -1.83 4.98
N PHE A 96 5.33 -2.41 6.18
CA PHE A 96 4.71 -3.73 6.40
C PHE A 96 3.18 -3.70 6.30
N SER A 97 2.57 -2.53 6.44
CA SER A 97 1.12 -2.36 6.21
C SER A 97 0.71 -2.70 4.77
N VAL A 98 1.66 -2.70 3.82
CA VAL A 98 1.40 -3.15 2.44
C VAL A 98 0.91 -4.60 2.39
N PHE A 99 1.29 -5.45 3.35
CA PHE A 99 0.89 -6.85 3.35
C PHE A 99 -0.60 -7.05 3.62
N GLU A 100 -1.31 -6.03 4.12
CA GLU A 100 -2.77 -6.04 4.20
C GLU A 100 -3.45 -5.97 2.84
N GLU A 101 -2.76 -5.36 1.88
CA GLU A 101 -3.24 -5.16 0.51
C GLU A 101 -2.74 -6.28 -0.40
N LEU A 102 -1.47 -6.66 -0.25
CA LEU A 102 -0.82 -7.66 -1.10
C LEU A 102 -1.47 -9.04 -1.02
N VAL A 103 -2.07 -9.42 0.11
CA VAL A 103 -2.81 -10.70 0.24
C VAL A 103 -3.92 -10.84 -0.79
N HIS A 104 -4.48 -9.74 -1.29
CA HIS A 104 -5.51 -9.71 -2.32
C HIS A 104 -4.97 -9.48 -3.74
N PHE A 105 -3.64 -9.33 -3.87
CA PHE A 105 -2.95 -8.94 -5.10
C PHE A 105 -1.86 -9.95 -5.53
N THR A 106 -1.73 -11.08 -4.83
CA THR A 106 -0.71 -12.12 -5.12
C THR A 106 -0.91 -12.85 -6.45
N ASN A 107 -2.06 -12.69 -7.09
CA ASN A 107 -2.39 -13.25 -8.43
C ASN A 107 -2.17 -12.23 -9.57
N VAL A 108 -1.52 -11.10 -9.26
CA VAL A 108 -1.13 -10.06 -10.21
C VAL A 108 0.34 -9.69 -10.00
N PHE A 109 0.76 -9.52 -8.74
CA PHE A 109 2.17 -9.36 -8.40
C PHE A 109 2.77 -10.71 -7.95
N PRO A 110 3.98 -11.10 -8.41
CA PRO A 110 4.85 -10.38 -9.34
C PRO A 110 4.45 -10.57 -10.82
N HIS A 111 4.81 -9.61 -11.67
CA HIS A 111 4.69 -9.71 -13.12
C HIS A 111 5.84 -8.95 -13.80
N ALA A 112 6.34 -9.42 -14.95
CA ALA A 112 7.50 -8.83 -15.63
C ALA A 112 7.27 -7.36 -16.02
N ASN A 113 6.04 -7.02 -16.36
CA ASN A 113 5.62 -5.67 -16.72
C ASN A 113 5.11 -4.84 -15.53
N LEU A 114 5.10 -5.37 -14.30
CA LEU A 114 4.54 -4.68 -13.14
C LEU A 114 5.65 -4.18 -12.20
N THR A 115 5.57 -2.90 -11.85
CA THR A 115 6.29 -2.32 -10.72
C THR A 115 5.30 -1.88 -9.66
N LEU A 116 5.44 -2.40 -8.44
CA LEU A 116 4.70 -1.90 -7.28
C LEU A 116 5.59 -0.91 -6.53
N GLU A 117 5.10 0.31 -6.33
CA GLU A 117 5.79 1.36 -5.58
C GLU A 117 4.95 1.79 -4.38
N ILE A 118 5.58 1.79 -3.20
CA ILE A 118 4.94 2.02 -1.91
C ILE A 118 5.60 3.25 -1.27
N PRO A 119 5.10 4.46 -1.56
CA PRO A 119 5.55 5.66 -0.86
C PRO A 119 4.98 5.70 0.56
N LEU A 120 5.85 5.94 1.53
CA LEU A 120 5.47 6.32 2.88
C LEU A 120 5.24 7.82 2.90
N ILE A 121 4.01 8.23 3.21
CA ILE A 121 3.60 9.63 3.11
C ILE A 121 3.17 10.21 4.45
N GLU A 122 3.42 11.50 4.64
CA GLU A 122 2.75 12.31 5.64
C GLU A 122 1.59 13.06 5.00
N ILE A 123 0.48 13.14 5.73
CA ILE A 123 -0.72 13.86 5.26
C ILE A 123 -1.29 14.75 6.35
N GLU A 124 -2.01 15.79 5.93
CA GLU A 124 -2.93 16.53 6.76
C GLU A 124 -4.38 16.13 6.42
N GLU A 125 -5.18 15.80 7.42
CA GLU A 125 -6.61 15.47 7.29
C GLU A 125 -7.43 16.54 8.00
N ILE A 126 -8.20 17.28 7.22
CA ILE A 126 -9.12 18.31 7.69
C ILE A 126 -10.48 17.64 7.90
N ARG A 127 -11.08 17.87 9.07
CA ARG A 127 -12.37 17.28 9.43
C ARG A 127 -13.17 18.17 10.35
N TYR A 128 -14.48 17.98 10.38
CA TYR A 128 -15.40 18.73 11.24
C TYR A 128 -16.42 17.78 11.90
N PRO A 129 -17.08 18.17 13.01
CA PRO A 129 -18.13 17.38 13.65
C PRO A 129 -19.23 17.01 12.67
N GLY A 130 -19.62 15.73 12.67
CA GLY A 130 -20.69 15.28 11.80
C GLY A 130 -20.71 13.77 11.59
N HIS A 131 -21.91 13.25 11.33
CA HIS A 131 -22.11 11.81 11.29
C HIS A 131 -21.66 11.15 9.98
N GLY A 132 -21.71 11.89 8.86
CA GLY A 132 -21.52 11.33 7.52
C GLY A 132 -22.58 10.27 7.20
N LYS A 133 -22.19 9.25 6.41
CA LYS A 133 -23.08 8.15 5.97
C LYS A 133 -23.10 6.94 6.92
N ARG A 134 -22.68 7.11 8.19
CA ARG A 134 -22.61 5.99 9.15
C ARG A 134 -24.02 5.58 9.60
N ARG A 135 -24.19 4.33 10.04
CA ARG A 135 -25.49 3.79 10.51
C ARG A 135 -25.79 4.10 11.98
N ARG A 136 -24.77 4.22 12.84
CA ARG A 136 -24.91 4.43 14.29
C ARG A 136 -24.17 5.69 14.71
N ARG A 137 -24.90 6.68 15.24
CA ARG A 137 -24.36 7.94 15.74
C ARG A 137 -23.51 7.75 16.99
N ARG A 138 -22.38 8.45 17.03
CA ARG A 138 -21.51 8.58 18.19
C ARG A 138 -21.22 10.07 18.40
N GLU A 139 -21.06 10.45 19.66
CA GLU A 139 -20.79 11.84 20.06
C GLU A 139 -19.55 12.43 19.37
N ASN A 140 -18.51 11.61 19.17
CA ASN A 140 -17.24 12.02 18.57
C ASN A 140 -17.14 11.78 17.06
N ASP A 141 -18.28 11.66 16.37
CA ASP A 141 -18.30 11.48 14.92
C ASP A 141 -17.81 12.72 14.18
N PHE A 142 -17.11 12.48 13.08
CA PHE A 142 -16.59 13.51 12.20
C PHE A 142 -16.78 13.14 10.73
N VAL A 143 -16.82 14.17 9.91
CA VAL A 143 -16.74 14.08 8.44
C VAL A 143 -15.38 14.63 8.01
N VAL A 144 -14.69 13.88 7.15
CA VAL A 144 -13.46 14.35 6.51
C VAL A 144 -13.86 15.34 5.41
N GLU A 145 -13.30 16.54 5.50
CA GLU A 145 -13.46 17.60 4.50
C GLU A 145 -12.47 17.38 3.35
N ASP A 146 -11.19 17.21 3.69
CA ASP A 146 -10.13 16.98 2.72
C ASP A 146 -8.92 16.26 3.35
N GLN A 147 -8.07 15.71 2.49
CA GLN A 147 -6.76 15.17 2.84
C GLN A 147 -5.73 15.74 1.86
N THR A 148 -4.61 16.25 2.37
CA THR A 148 -3.53 16.82 1.57
C THR A 148 -2.21 16.10 1.83
N LEU A 149 -1.42 15.93 0.77
CA LEU A 149 -0.05 15.40 0.88
C LEU A 149 0.86 16.48 1.46
N THR A 150 1.54 16.19 2.57
CA THR A 150 2.54 17.13 3.12
C THR A 150 3.96 16.69 2.77
N GLU A 151 4.23 15.39 2.75
CA GLU A 151 5.57 14.87 2.48
C GLU A 151 5.53 13.43 1.93
N ILE A 152 6.48 13.08 1.06
CA ILE A 152 6.83 11.69 0.74
C ILE A 152 8.14 11.39 1.47
N VAL A 153 8.05 10.68 2.60
CA VAL A 153 9.17 10.41 3.51
C VAL A 153 10.15 9.41 2.91
N SER A 154 9.63 8.37 2.27
CA SER A 154 10.44 7.34 1.60
C SER A 154 9.60 6.60 0.57
N SER A 155 10.25 5.83 -0.31
CA SER A 155 9.55 4.99 -1.30
C SER A 155 10.22 3.63 -1.45
N HIS A 156 9.41 2.58 -1.42
CA HIS A 156 9.85 1.20 -1.62
C HIS A 156 9.34 0.67 -2.96
N ARG A 157 10.24 0.13 -3.79
CA ARG A 157 9.89 -0.40 -5.11
C ARG A 157 10.11 -1.91 -5.18
N PHE A 158 9.09 -2.63 -5.63
CA PHE A 158 9.07 -4.07 -5.81
C PHE A 158 8.75 -4.42 -7.27
N ARG A 159 9.61 -5.20 -7.92
CA ARG A 159 9.41 -5.69 -9.29
C ARG A 159 9.27 -7.21 -9.34
N LYS A 160 9.91 -7.91 -8.40
CA LYS A 160 9.89 -9.37 -8.29
C LYS A 160 9.59 -9.80 -6.86
N ALA A 161 9.12 -11.04 -6.70
CA ALA A 161 8.84 -11.60 -5.37
C ALA A 161 10.05 -11.54 -4.43
N SER A 162 11.27 -11.68 -4.95
CA SER A 162 12.49 -11.57 -4.13
C SER A 162 12.81 -10.15 -3.65
N ASP A 163 12.20 -9.11 -4.22
CA ASP A 163 12.30 -7.77 -3.63
C ASP A 163 11.55 -7.68 -2.30
N LEU A 164 10.44 -8.42 -2.15
CA LEU A 164 9.71 -8.49 -0.88
C LEU A 164 10.52 -9.18 0.23
N LEU A 165 11.45 -10.08 -0.13
CA LEU A 165 12.35 -10.71 0.84
C LEU A 165 13.31 -9.72 1.50
N LYS A 166 13.53 -8.54 0.89
CA LYS A 166 14.35 -7.46 1.49
C LYS A 166 13.69 -6.85 2.73
N LEU A 167 12.40 -7.06 2.91
CA LEU A 167 11.65 -6.64 4.10
C LEU A 167 11.79 -7.64 5.26
N LEU A 168 12.35 -8.83 5.05
CA LEU A 168 12.61 -9.76 6.15
C LEU A 168 13.78 -9.26 7.00
N PRO A 169 13.73 -9.42 8.34
CA PRO A 169 14.86 -9.12 9.21
C PRO A 169 16.12 -9.89 8.80
N ARG A 170 17.28 -9.24 8.79
CA ARG A 170 18.56 -9.90 8.49
C ARG A 170 18.95 -10.96 9.53
N SER A 171 18.49 -10.78 10.76
CA SER A 171 18.70 -11.69 11.90
C SER A 171 17.80 -12.93 11.87
N LEU A 172 16.91 -13.06 10.88
CA LEU A 172 16.00 -14.19 10.78
C LEU A 172 16.78 -15.46 10.38
N PRO A 173 16.62 -16.58 11.12
CA PRO A 173 17.29 -17.84 10.77
C PRO A 173 16.83 -18.37 9.42
N ARG A 174 17.59 -19.33 8.87
CA ARG A 174 17.30 -19.96 7.58
C ARG A 174 15.89 -20.53 7.50
N GLN A 175 15.45 -21.19 8.58
CA GLN A 175 14.10 -21.69 8.76
C GLN A 175 13.45 -20.93 9.90
N PHE A 176 12.21 -20.47 9.71
CA PHE A 176 11.51 -19.68 10.72
C PHE A 176 10.01 -19.93 10.66
N HIS A 177 9.34 -19.76 11.79
CA HIS A 177 7.89 -19.69 11.87
C HIS A 177 7.40 -18.24 12.00
N THR A 178 6.10 -18.02 11.84
CA THR A 178 5.49 -16.67 11.91
C THR A 178 5.60 -16.00 13.28
N GLY A 179 5.77 -16.77 14.36
CA GLY A 179 5.96 -16.24 15.71
C GLY A 179 7.31 -15.54 15.84
N LEU A 180 8.40 -16.22 15.45
CA LEU A 180 9.74 -15.64 15.43
C LEU A 180 9.83 -14.43 14.49
N LEU A 181 9.20 -14.52 13.31
CA LEU A 181 9.15 -13.39 12.39
C LEU A 181 8.47 -12.16 13.01
N ALA A 182 7.35 -12.36 13.72
CA ALA A 182 6.62 -11.28 14.37
C ALA A 182 7.45 -10.61 15.47
N GLU A 183 8.15 -11.40 16.29
CA GLU A 183 9.08 -10.92 17.31
C GLU A 183 10.20 -10.07 16.68
N LYS A 184 10.90 -10.61 15.66
CA LYS A 184 12.01 -9.90 15.01
C LYS A 184 11.60 -8.66 14.21
N LEU A 185 10.34 -8.58 13.79
CA LEU A 185 9.78 -7.39 13.17
C LEU A 185 9.25 -6.37 14.18
N GLU A 186 9.09 -6.76 15.45
CA GLU A 186 8.35 -6.01 16.46
C GLU A 186 6.95 -5.64 15.98
N ARG A 187 6.25 -6.61 15.37
CA ARG A 187 4.91 -6.42 14.80
C ARG A 187 3.94 -7.50 15.26
N PRO A 188 2.63 -7.21 15.26
CA PRO A 188 1.62 -8.21 15.56
C PRO A 188 1.74 -9.42 14.63
N ARG A 189 1.47 -10.61 15.17
CA ARG A 189 1.57 -11.88 14.44
C ARG A 189 0.77 -11.91 13.14
N TRP A 190 -0.35 -11.20 13.08
CA TRP A 190 -1.17 -11.13 11.87
C TRP A 190 -0.45 -10.44 10.70
N ILE A 191 0.44 -9.47 10.95
CA ILE A 191 1.30 -8.88 9.90
C ILE A 191 2.27 -9.94 9.38
N ALA A 192 2.97 -10.65 10.28
CA ALA A 192 3.90 -11.71 9.91
C ALA A 192 3.21 -12.84 9.11
N GLN A 193 1.98 -13.19 9.47
CA GLN A 193 1.16 -14.16 8.74
C GLN A 193 0.80 -13.68 7.34
N LYS A 194 0.34 -12.43 7.17
CA LYS A 194 0.04 -11.83 5.85
C LYS A 194 1.30 -11.73 4.98
N MET A 195 2.44 -11.37 5.59
CA MET A 195 3.74 -11.32 4.92
C MET A 195 4.16 -12.70 4.42
N VAL A 196 4.13 -13.73 5.27
CA VAL A 196 4.47 -15.10 4.88
C VAL A 196 3.49 -15.66 3.86
N TYR A 197 2.18 -15.37 4.00
CA TYR A 197 1.18 -15.74 3.00
C TYR A 197 1.53 -15.15 1.63
N THR A 198 1.83 -13.85 1.57
CA THR A 198 2.18 -13.13 0.35
C THR A 198 3.45 -13.71 -0.27
N LEU A 199 4.51 -13.85 0.52
CA LEU A 199 5.78 -14.39 0.06
C LEU A 199 5.66 -15.84 -0.44
N ARG A 200 4.84 -16.66 0.22
CA ARG A 200 4.55 -18.03 -0.23
C ARG A 200 3.76 -18.04 -1.54
N LYS A 201 2.68 -17.26 -1.62
CA LYS A 201 1.82 -17.20 -2.82
C LYS A 201 2.54 -16.61 -4.03
N THR A 202 3.57 -15.80 -3.80
CA THR A 202 4.45 -15.26 -4.85
C THR A 202 5.70 -16.13 -5.12
N GLY A 203 5.82 -17.29 -4.46
CA GLY A 203 6.90 -18.26 -4.66
C GLY A 203 8.23 -17.92 -3.99
N ALA A 204 8.32 -16.81 -3.25
CA ALA A 204 9.55 -16.39 -2.56
C ALA A 204 9.86 -17.22 -1.30
N LEU A 205 8.86 -17.83 -0.67
CA LEU A 205 9.01 -18.76 0.45
C LEU A 205 8.33 -20.10 0.14
N GLY A 206 8.94 -21.19 0.63
CA GLY A 206 8.37 -22.53 0.67
C GLY A 206 8.12 -22.99 2.11
N ILE A 207 7.27 -24.01 2.27
CA ILE A 207 7.08 -24.73 3.54
C ILE A 207 8.11 -25.85 3.58
N VAL A 208 8.84 -25.99 4.69
CA VAL A 208 9.91 -26.98 4.85
C VAL A 208 9.70 -27.95 6.00
N GLY A 209 8.66 -27.73 6.83
CA GLY A 209 8.35 -28.62 7.94
C GLY A 209 7.46 -27.96 8.97
N LYS A 210 7.48 -28.52 10.18
CA LYS A 210 6.77 -28.00 11.36
C LYS A 210 7.66 -28.07 12.60
N GLU A 211 7.43 -27.14 13.51
CA GLU A 211 7.99 -27.11 14.86
C GLU A 211 6.82 -26.99 15.83
N GLY A 212 6.51 -28.09 16.52
CA GLY A 212 5.24 -28.25 17.23
C GLY A 212 4.04 -27.97 16.30
N ASN A 213 3.19 -27.02 16.68
CA ASN A 213 2.02 -26.58 15.89
C ASN A 213 2.35 -25.50 14.85
N SER A 214 3.60 -25.05 14.78
CA SER A 214 4.02 -23.97 13.87
C SER A 214 4.54 -24.52 12.54
N ILE A 215 4.16 -23.91 11.43
CA ILE A 215 4.73 -24.20 10.11
C ILE A 215 6.07 -23.47 9.98
N LEU A 216 7.09 -24.18 9.51
CA LEU A 216 8.41 -23.64 9.19
C LEU A 216 8.49 -23.25 7.71
N TYR A 217 9.01 -22.05 7.48
CA TYR A 217 9.21 -21.46 6.17
C TYR A 217 10.69 -21.22 5.89
N GLN A 218 11.05 -21.30 4.61
CA GLN A 218 12.40 -21.02 4.13
C GLN A 218 12.33 -20.34 2.77
N LYS A 219 13.33 -19.51 2.45
CA LYS A 219 13.52 -18.94 1.12
C LYS A 219 13.64 -20.05 0.08
N THR A 220 12.83 -19.96 -0.98
CA THR A 220 12.93 -20.89 -2.11
C THR A 220 14.26 -20.64 -2.82
N SER A 221 15.10 -21.66 -2.96
CA SER A 221 16.21 -21.60 -3.91
C SER A 221 15.61 -21.61 -5.31
N ARG A 222 15.82 -20.56 -6.10
CA ARG A 222 15.51 -20.66 -7.52
C ARG A 222 16.38 -21.77 -8.10
N ARG A 223 15.78 -22.86 -8.59
CA ARG A 223 16.34 -23.48 -9.79
C ARG A 223 16.16 -22.43 -10.89
N ALA A 224 17.27 -22.00 -11.49
CA ALA A 224 17.20 -21.32 -12.76
C ALA A 224 16.50 -22.27 -13.73
N ALA A 225 15.38 -21.83 -14.27
CA ALA A 225 14.76 -22.40 -15.45
C ALA A 225 14.75 -21.27 -16.49
#